data_AF-A0A923QXS1-F1
#
_entry.id   AF-A0A923QXS1-F1
#
_cell.length_a   1.000
_cell.length_b   1.000
_cell.length_c   1.000
_cell.angle_alpha   90.00
_cell.angle_beta   90.00
_cell.angle_gamma   90.00
#
_symmetry.space_group_name_H-M   'P 1'
#
loop_
_entity.id
_entity.type
_entity.pdbx_description
1 polymer ?
#
loop_
_entity_poly.entity_id
_entity_poly.type
_entity_poly.pdbx_seq_one_letter_code
_entity_poly.pdbx_strand_id
1 'polypeptide(L)'
;MRTIAKQFLAIIAILNLIPGLLMAQTRPGFGNLTYNSSELYKAIWTYTEVNHYGSNIGTMQNGYLLTTFIPDSGKPPGGILVWDVSNPRNLVLITLINDSCTSTFREQHALPQHDRYVVFQYGFGFQIWDFSNPKNPVQTKRHVMSGYAHDDYKSTWQIFWQAPYKFIANVSKGFDLVDVSYINNPLLVKQINTPRQIGHIYAVGNLLVTSAHDFGKGFIIYDIRNPAGS
;
A
#
# COMPACT_ATOMS: atom_id res chain seq x y z
N MET A 1 -64.68 16.82 37.05
CA MET A 1 -64.77 16.87 35.57
C MET A 1 -63.40 17.26 35.02
N ARG A 2 -62.74 16.36 34.27
CA ARG A 2 -61.57 16.59 33.36
C ARG A 2 -60.28 17.09 34.06
N THR A 3 -59.06 16.59 33.83
CA THR A 3 -58.51 15.73 32.78
C THR A 3 -57.16 15.15 33.24
N ILE A 4 -56.85 13.98 32.70
CA ILE A 4 -55.61 13.20 32.75
C ILE A 4 -54.42 13.96 32.14
N ALA A 5 -53.21 13.64 32.61
CA ALA A 5 -51.93 13.51 31.87
C ALA A 5 -50.78 14.35 32.44
N LYS A 6 -49.79 13.67 33.03
CA LYS A 6 -48.43 13.56 32.46
C LYS A 6 -47.57 12.68 33.38
N GLN A 7 -47.53 11.42 33.02
CA GLN A 7 -46.62 10.41 33.53
C GLN A 7 -45.47 10.28 32.51
N PHE A 8 -44.26 10.07 33.02
CA PHE A 8 -43.05 9.58 32.34
C PHE A 8 -42.45 10.43 31.21
N LEU A 9 -41.29 11.04 31.48
CA LEU A 9 -40.16 11.05 30.55
C LEU A 9 -38.88 11.43 31.31
N ALA A 10 -38.15 10.45 31.84
CA ALA A 10 -36.82 10.68 32.41
C ALA A 10 -35.93 9.42 32.34
N ILE A 11 -36.06 8.59 31.31
CA ILE A 11 -35.05 7.56 30.99
C ILE A 11 -35.09 7.39 29.48
N ILE A 12 -34.13 7.99 28.76
CA ILE A 12 -33.57 7.65 27.43
C ILE A 12 -32.77 8.90 27.02
N ALA A 13 -31.61 9.10 27.63
CA ALA A 13 -30.65 10.10 27.18
C ALA A 13 -29.20 9.74 27.57
N ILE A 14 -28.88 8.44 27.72
CA ILE A 14 -27.51 7.99 28.01
C ILE A 14 -27.00 6.98 26.95
N LEU A 15 -27.82 6.57 25.96
CA LEU A 15 -27.36 5.64 24.91
C LEU A 15 -26.83 6.28 23.61
N ASN A 16 -26.86 7.61 23.47
CA ASN A 16 -26.49 8.27 22.21
C ASN A 16 -25.14 9.00 22.22
N LEU A 17 -24.30 8.77 23.23
CA LEU A 17 -22.95 9.37 23.31
C LEU A 17 -21.79 8.41 22.99
N ILE A 18 -22.06 7.23 22.42
CA ILE A 18 -20.98 6.35 21.92
C ILE A 18 -21.31 5.81 20.51
N PRO A 19 -21.41 6.65 19.46
CA PRO A 19 -21.22 6.16 18.10
C PRO A 19 -19.69 6.06 17.86
N GLY A 20 -19.06 5.01 18.41
CA GLY A 20 -17.60 4.89 18.33
C GLY A 20 -17.00 3.56 18.80
N LEU A 21 -17.71 2.76 19.59
CA LEU A 21 -17.35 1.34 19.77
C LEU A 21 -17.94 0.51 18.62
N LEU A 22 -17.62 0.88 17.37
CA LEU A 22 -17.52 -0.17 16.37
C LEU A 22 -16.39 -1.06 16.87
N MET A 23 -16.69 -2.33 17.17
CA MET A 23 -15.70 -3.33 17.53
C MET A 23 -14.51 -3.18 16.57
N ALA A 24 -13.40 -2.60 17.03
CA ALA A 24 -12.16 -2.70 16.31
C ALA A 24 -11.92 -4.20 16.21
N GLN A 25 -12.06 -4.76 15.01
CA GLN A 25 -11.85 -6.18 14.79
C GLN A 25 -10.48 -6.48 15.38
N THR A 26 -10.45 -7.35 16.40
CA THR A 26 -9.21 -7.73 17.07
C THR A 26 -8.32 -8.42 16.04
N ARG A 27 -7.45 -7.64 15.43
CA ARG A 27 -6.45 -8.09 14.48
C ARG A 27 -5.20 -8.48 15.29
N PRO A 28 -4.43 -9.49 14.85
CA PRO A 28 -3.35 -10.06 15.65
C PRO A 28 -2.36 -9.00 16.14
N GLY A 29 -1.99 -8.03 15.27
CA GLY A 29 -1.03 -6.99 15.62
C GLY A 29 0.32 -7.60 16.01
N PHE A 30 1.24 -6.82 16.57
CA PHE A 30 2.56 -7.32 16.99
C PHE A 30 2.58 -8.03 18.36
N GLY A 31 1.41 -8.39 18.90
CA GLY A 31 1.29 -8.78 20.30
C GLY A 31 1.79 -7.67 21.25
N ASN A 32 1.87 -7.98 22.54
CA ASN A 32 2.47 -7.10 23.55
C ASN A 32 3.51 -7.90 24.33
N LEU A 33 4.69 -8.11 23.72
CA LEU A 33 5.78 -8.86 24.34
C LEU A 33 6.72 -7.92 25.10
N THR A 34 7.28 -8.42 26.19
CA THR A 34 8.42 -7.78 26.86
C THR A 34 9.70 -8.12 26.10
N TYR A 35 10.50 -7.10 25.83
CA TYR A 35 11.82 -7.23 25.22
C TYR A 35 12.89 -6.85 26.22
N ASN A 36 13.92 -7.69 26.32
CA ASN A 36 15.05 -7.45 27.20
C ASN A 36 16.14 -6.66 26.46
N SER A 37 16.91 -5.85 27.18
CA SER A 37 18.02 -5.08 26.59
C SER A 37 19.05 -5.97 25.88
N SER A 38 19.17 -7.23 26.28
CA SER A 38 20.04 -8.24 25.65
C SER A 38 19.62 -8.64 24.23
N GLU A 39 18.41 -8.28 23.80
CA GLU A 39 17.82 -8.60 22.49
C GLU A 39 17.92 -7.43 21.50
N LEU A 40 18.33 -6.26 21.98
CA LEU A 40 18.47 -5.07 21.14
C LEU A 40 19.45 -5.34 19.98
N TYR A 41 19.03 -4.98 18.77
CA TYR A 41 19.76 -5.20 17.51
C TYR A 41 20.06 -6.68 17.17
N LYS A 42 19.37 -7.64 17.79
CA LYS A 42 19.48 -9.07 17.45
C LYS A 42 18.23 -9.53 16.71
N ALA A 43 18.43 -10.44 15.75
CA ALA A 43 17.31 -11.09 15.09
C ALA A 43 16.51 -11.91 16.13
N ILE A 44 15.22 -11.61 16.26
CA ILE A 44 14.29 -12.33 17.14
C ILE A 44 13.50 -13.41 16.40
N TRP A 45 13.47 -13.33 15.06
CA TRP A 45 12.88 -14.29 14.15
C TRP A 45 13.47 -14.08 12.75
N THR A 46 13.60 -15.15 11.98
CA THR A 46 14.05 -15.11 10.58
C THR A 46 13.22 -16.06 9.74
N TYR A 47 13.03 -15.68 8.48
CA TYR A 47 12.49 -16.55 7.44
C TYR A 47 13.46 -16.60 6.28
N THR A 48 13.72 -17.81 5.81
CA THR A 48 14.54 -18.08 4.64
C THR A 48 13.66 -18.71 3.58
N GLU A 49 13.49 -18.01 2.46
CA GLU A 49 12.79 -18.55 1.30
C GLU A 49 13.56 -19.75 0.73
N VAL A 50 12.82 -20.78 0.29
CA VAL A 50 13.42 -22.00 -0.28
C VAL A 50 14.12 -21.72 -1.61
N ASN A 51 13.60 -20.75 -2.37
CA ASN A 51 14.12 -20.35 -3.66
C ASN A 51 14.49 -18.87 -3.56
N HIS A 52 15.74 -18.53 -3.87
CA HIS A 52 16.33 -17.19 -3.70
C HIS A 52 15.72 -16.12 -4.62
N TYR A 53 14.42 -15.86 -4.50
CA TYR A 53 13.75 -14.82 -5.28
C TYR A 53 13.95 -13.45 -4.64
N GLY A 54 14.12 -13.41 -3.32
CA GLY A 54 14.43 -12.18 -2.61
C GLY A 54 13.16 -11.37 -2.32
N SER A 55 13.15 -10.75 -1.15
CA SER A 55 12.10 -9.85 -0.68
C SER A 55 12.77 -8.54 -0.31
N ASN A 56 12.47 -7.46 -1.03
CA ASN A 56 13.10 -6.16 -0.78
C ASN A 56 12.21 -5.22 0.05
N ILE A 57 10.92 -5.53 0.22
CA ILE A 57 9.98 -4.68 0.96
C ILE A 57 8.95 -5.49 1.75
N GLY A 58 8.52 -4.92 2.86
CA GLY A 58 7.38 -5.39 3.64
C GLY A 58 6.60 -4.23 4.23
N THR A 59 5.33 -4.47 4.56
CA THR A 59 4.48 -3.46 5.20
C THR A 59 3.43 -4.09 6.09
N MET A 60 2.87 -3.32 7.02
CA MET A 60 1.77 -3.78 7.86
C MET A 60 0.44 -3.40 7.22
N GLN A 61 -0.42 -4.39 7.03
CA GLN A 61 -1.78 -4.18 6.56
C GLN A 61 -2.76 -4.88 7.50
N ASN A 62 -3.69 -4.11 8.09
CA ASN A 62 -4.72 -4.63 8.99
C ASN A 62 -4.16 -5.54 10.12
N GLY A 63 -2.99 -5.24 10.66
CA GLY A 63 -2.35 -6.01 11.74
C GLY A 63 -1.63 -7.28 11.31
N TYR A 64 -1.48 -7.50 10.00
CA TYR A 64 -0.68 -8.57 9.40
C TYR A 64 0.54 -7.97 8.71
N LEU A 65 1.65 -8.70 8.70
CA LEU A 65 2.80 -8.34 7.88
C LEU A 65 2.58 -8.87 6.47
N LEU A 66 2.68 -7.98 5.50
CA LEU A 66 2.72 -8.29 4.09
C LEU A 66 4.17 -8.19 3.62
N THR A 67 4.68 -9.26 3.02
CA THR A 67 5.95 -9.25 2.28
C THR A 67 5.72 -9.78 0.86
N THR A 68 6.76 -9.71 0.04
CA THR A 68 6.70 -10.22 -1.33
C THR A 68 7.98 -10.94 -1.68
N PHE A 69 7.93 -11.95 -2.54
CA PHE A 69 9.14 -12.43 -3.21
C PHE A 69 9.05 -12.12 -4.70
N ILE A 70 10.10 -11.52 -5.27
CA ILE A 70 10.19 -11.22 -6.70
C ILE A 70 11.66 -11.30 -7.11
N PRO A 71 12.03 -12.16 -8.09
CA PRO A 71 13.35 -12.13 -8.70
C PRO A 71 13.67 -10.73 -9.19
N ASP A 72 14.90 -10.27 -8.96
CA ASP A 72 15.41 -8.96 -9.38
C ASP A 72 15.07 -8.61 -10.85
N SER A 73 15.18 -9.60 -11.73
CA SER A 73 14.80 -9.48 -13.16
C SER A 73 13.33 -9.13 -13.44
N GLY A 74 12.45 -9.17 -12.44
CA GLY A 74 10.99 -9.04 -12.58
C GLY A 74 10.35 -10.18 -13.38
N LYS A 75 11.07 -11.29 -13.60
CA LYS A 75 10.55 -12.49 -14.25
C LYS A 75 9.82 -13.36 -13.23
N PRO A 76 8.87 -14.21 -13.66
CA PRO A 76 8.24 -15.18 -12.77
C PRO A 76 9.27 -16.08 -12.07
N PRO A 77 8.96 -16.58 -10.87
CA PRO A 77 7.69 -16.36 -10.15
C PRO A 77 7.68 -15.02 -9.41
N GLY A 78 6.53 -14.61 -8.90
CA GLY A 78 6.40 -13.50 -7.96
C GLY A 78 5.26 -13.79 -7.01
N GLY A 79 5.31 -13.28 -5.79
CA GLY A 79 4.27 -13.60 -4.81
C GLY A 79 4.07 -12.59 -3.70
N ILE A 80 2.90 -12.71 -3.07
CA ILE A 80 2.44 -11.98 -1.90
C ILE A 80 2.41 -12.98 -0.74
N LEU A 81 3.10 -12.66 0.35
CA LEU A 81 3.06 -13.45 1.59
C LEU A 81 2.39 -12.61 2.68
N VAL A 82 1.39 -13.19 3.34
CA VAL A 82 0.70 -12.57 4.47
C VAL A 82 0.98 -13.37 5.73
N TRP A 83 1.49 -12.68 6.74
CA TRP A 83 1.94 -13.28 7.99
C TRP A 83 1.10 -12.77 9.15
N ASP A 84 0.62 -13.70 9.98
CA ASP A 84 0.18 -13.39 11.33
C ASP A 84 1.41 -13.10 12.19
N VAL A 85 1.44 -11.91 12.79
CA VAL A 85 2.56 -11.40 13.57
C VAL A 85 2.22 -11.21 15.05
N SER A 86 1.13 -11.82 15.53
CA SER A 86 0.71 -11.78 16.94
C SER A 86 1.81 -12.24 17.89
N ASN A 87 2.68 -13.14 17.43
CA ASN A 87 3.93 -13.47 18.09
C ASN A 87 5.13 -13.10 17.19
N PRO A 88 5.80 -11.95 17.42
CA PRO A 88 6.94 -11.52 16.60
C PRO A 88 8.18 -12.42 16.74
N ARG A 89 8.19 -13.38 17.67
CA ARG A 89 9.23 -14.42 17.78
C ARG A 89 8.91 -15.69 16.97
N ASN A 90 7.68 -15.78 16.46
CA ASN A 90 7.21 -16.92 15.68
C ASN A 90 6.06 -16.49 14.76
N LEU A 91 6.40 -15.86 13.64
CA LEU A 91 5.41 -15.45 12.65
C LEU A 91 4.83 -16.68 11.93
N VAL A 92 3.54 -16.61 11.58
CA VAL A 92 2.84 -17.69 10.88
C VAL A 92 2.42 -17.21 9.50
N LEU A 93 2.87 -17.87 8.44
CA LEU A 93 2.39 -17.62 7.08
C LEU A 93 0.94 -18.08 6.98
N ILE A 94 0.00 -17.14 6.79
CA ILE A 94 -1.43 -17.44 6.69
C ILE A 94 -1.93 -17.42 5.25
N THR A 95 -1.20 -16.79 4.32
CA THR A 95 -1.55 -16.75 2.91
C THR A 95 -0.31 -16.59 2.04
N LEU A 96 -0.29 -17.35 0.97
CA LEU A 96 0.67 -17.25 -0.12
C LEU A 96 -0.11 -17.14 -1.43
N ILE A 97 0.10 -16.06 -2.17
CA ILE A 97 -0.40 -15.90 -3.54
C ILE A 97 0.82 -15.87 -4.46
N ASN A 98 0.92 -16.83 -5.38
CA ASN A 98 2.03 -16.96 -6.33
C ASN A 98 1.57 -17.47 -7.71
N ASP A 99 0.46 -16.92 -8.19
CA ASP A 99 -0.20 -17.33 -9.42
C ASP A 99 0.06 -16.33 -10.57
N SER A 100 -0.75 -16.40 -11.63
CA SER A 100 -0.65 -15.53 -12.80
C SER A 100 -0.95 -14.05 -12.51
N CYS A 101 -1.52 -13.73 -11.36
CA CYS A 101 -1.75 -12.36 -10.93
C CYS A 101 -0.46 -11.69 -10.46
N THR A 102 0.41 -12.44 -9.81
CA THR A 102 1.67 -11.96 -9.20
C THR A 102 2.91 -12.29 -10.03
N SER A 103 2.80 -13.17 -11.03
CA SER A 103 3.92 -13.58 -11.90
C SER A 103 4.57 -12.44 -12.70
N THR A 104 3.88 -11.30 -12.85
CA THR A 104 4.36 -10.11 -13.58
C THR A 104 4.73 -8.96 -12.65
N PHE A 105 4.87 -9.21 -11.35
CA PHE A 105 5.41 -8.21 -10.45
C PHE A 105 6.83 -7.81 -10.87
N ARG A 106 7.14 -6.54 -10.64
CA ARG A 106 8.51 -6.02 -10.68
C ARG A 106 9.04 -5.95 -9.26
N GLU A 107 10.34 -5.76 -9.11
CA GLU A 107 10.91 -5.39 -7.81
C GLU A 107 10.07 -4.23 -7.22
N GLN A 108 9.61 -4.39 -5.98
CA GLN A 108 8.69 -3.44 -5.37
C GLN A 108 9.48 -2.36 -4.63
N HIS A 109 9.45 -1.12 -5.11
CA HIS A 109 10.07 0.01 -4.39
C HIS A 109 9.13 0.67 -3.37
N ALA A 110 7.84 0.34 -3.42
CA ALA A 110 6.83 0.82 -2.48
C ALA A 110 5.63 -0.13 -2.45
N LEU A 111 4.96 -0.20 -1.30
CA LEU A 111 3.64 -0.81 -1.14
C LEU A 111 2.63 0.25 -0.63
N PRO A 112 2.21 1.21 -1.47
CA PRO A 112 1.28 2.25 -1.05
C PRO A 112 -0.06 1.66 -0.61
N GLN A 113 -0.62 2.25 0.43
CA GLN A 113 -1.81 1.75 1.09
C GLN A 113 -2.82 2.86 1.32
N HIS A 114 -4.09 2.50 1.22
CA HIS A 114 -5.19 3.34 1.68
C HIS A 114 -6.34 2.44 2.13
N ASP A 115 -6.72 2.58 3.40
CA ASP A 115 -7.71 1.72 4.05
C ASP A 115 -7.34 0.22 3.89
N ARG A 116 -8.18 -0.59 3.24
CA ARG A 116 -7.94 -2.02 3.01
C ARG A 116 -7.14 -2.33 1.74
N TYR A 117 -6.81 -1.33 0.93
CA TYR A 117 -6.19 -1.54 -0.37
C TYR A 117 -4.67 -1.38 -0.33
N VAL A 118 -3.97 -2.31 -0.97
CA VAL A 118 -2.52 -2.24 -1.21
C VAL A 118 -2.26 -2.18 -2.71
N VAL A 119 -1.26 -1.41 -3.10
CA VAL A 119 -0.85 -1.24 -4.50
C VAL A 119 0.47 -1.92 -4.73
N PHE A 120 0.54 -2.68 -5.82
CA PHE A 120 1.75 -3.34 -6.27
C PHE A 120 2.17 -2.78 -7.62
N GLN A 121 3.48 -2.63 -7.78
CA GLN A 121 4.11 -2.25 -9.03
C GLN A 121 4.00 -3.40 -10.02
N TYR A 122 3.71 -3.05 -11.27
CA TYR A 122 3.51 -3.97 -12.37
C TYR A 122 4.25 -3.46 -13.58
N GLY A 123 4.85 -4.35 -14.38
CA GLY A 123 5.67 -3.96 -15.52
C GLY A 123 4.98 -2.99 -16.47
N PHE A 124 3.67 -3.10 -16.64
CA PHE A 124 2.90 -2.26 -17.55
C PHE A 124 2.02 -1.22 -16.82
N GLY A 125 2.21 -1.01 -15.51
CA GLY A 125 1.41 -0.08 -14.72
C GLY A 125 1.36 -0.47 -13.24
N PHE A 126 0.19 -0.68 -12.67
CA PHE A 126 0.05 -1.08 -11.27
C PHE A 126 -1.12 -2.02 -11.04
N GLN A 127 -1.11 -2.73 -9.92
CA GLN A 127 -2.20 -3.56 -9.45
C GLN A 127 -2.76 -3.01 -8.14
N ILE A 128 -4.07 -3.10 -7.96
CA ILE A 128 -4.72 -2.79 -6.69
C ILE A 128 -5.34 -4.07 -6.13
N TRP A 129 -5.03 -4.36 -4.88
CA TRP A 129 -5.48 -5.54 -4.17
C TRP A 129 -6.27 -5.15 -2.92
N ASP A 130 -7.38 -5.83 -2.68
CA ASP A 130 -8.22 -5.69 -1.51
C ASP A 130 -7.79 -6.71 -0.43
N PHE A 131 -7.36 -6.19 0.72
CA PHE A 131 -6.95 -6.97 1.90
C PHE A 131 -7.99 -6.91 3.03
N SER A 132 -9.28 -6.76 2.68
CA SER A 132 -10.39 -6.91 3.64
C SER A 132 -10.32 -8.24 4.39
N ASN A 133 -10.02 -9.32 3.66
CA ASN A 133 -9.75 -10.63 4.22
C ASN A 133 -8.28 -10.99 3.96
N PRO A 134 -7.40 -10.92 4.97
CA PRO A 134 -5.99 -11.23 4.81
C PRO A 134 -5.72 -12.71 4.49
N LYS A 135 -6.71 -13.60 4.73
CA LYS A 135 -6.64 -15.02 4.33
C LYS A 135 -7.05 -15.26 2.88
N ASN A 136 -7.66 -14.27 2.23
CA ASN A 136 -8.06 -14.32 0.83
C ASN A 136 -8.03 -12.92 0.20
N PRO A 137 -6.85 -12.31 0.06
CA PRO A 137 -6.71 -11.04 -0.66
C PRO A 137 -7.14 -11.20 -2.13
N VAL A 138 -7.80 -10.19 -2.69
CA VAL A 138 -8.32 -10.25 -4.06
C VAL A 138 -7.74 -9.13 -4.92
N GLN A 139 -7.25 -9.47 -6.10
CA GLN A 139 -6.89 -8.46 -7.10
C GLN A 139 -8.16 -7.79 -7.62
N THR A 140 -8.34 -6.52 -7.28
CA THR A 140 -9.48 -5.72 -7.77
C THR A 140 -9.25 -5.21 -9.19
N LYS A 141 -8.00 -4.81 -9.49
CA LYS A 141 -7.66 -4.23 -10.77
C LYS A 141 -6.20 -4.47 -11.13
N ARG A 142 -5.98 -4.75 -12.42
CA ARG A 142 -4.71 -4.54 -13.12
C ARG A 142 -4.89 -3.33 -14.03
N HIS A 143 -4.17 -2.25 -13.76
CA HIS A 143 -4.24 -1.03 -14.56
C HIS A 143 -3.00 -0.95 -15.46
N VAL A 144 -3.24 -1.05 -16.76
CA VAL A 144 -2.20 -0.89 -17.79
C VAL A 144 -2.13 0.58 -18.16
N MET A 145 -0.92 1.11 -18.20
CA MET A 145 -0.63 2.51 -18.47
C MET A 145 0.09 2.66 -19.81
N SER A 146 -0.27 3.68 -20.57
CA SER A 146 0.35 3.95 -21.86
C SER A 146 1.82 4.36 -21.70
N GLY A 147 2.68 3.81 -22.55
CA GLY A 147 4.13 4.03 -22.50
C GLY A 147 4.87 3.28 -21.40
N TYR A 148 4.19 2.43 -20.62
CA TYR A 148 4.84 1.51 -19.69
C TYR A 148 5.12 0.17 -20.34
N ALA A 149 6.26 -0.43 -20.02
CA ALA A 149 6.67 -1.74 -20.52
C ALA A 149 7.37 -2.52 -19.43
N HIS A 150 7.27 -3.85 -19.49
CA HIS A 150 7.93 -4.78 -18.58
C HIS A 150 9.45 -4.81 -18.82
N ASP A 151 10.10 -3.74 -18.40
CA ASP A 151 11.50 -3.38 -18.61
C ASP A 151 11.98 -2.56 -17.41
N ASP A 152 13.29 -2.58 -17.14
CA ASP A 152 13.89 -2.00 -15.93
C ASP A 152 13.62 -0.50 -15.80
N TYR A 153 13.58 0.22 -16.93
CA TYR A 153 13.48 1.68 -16.92
C TYR A 153 12.20 2.22 -17.57
N LYS A 154 11.36 1.33 -18.13
CA LYS A 154 10.06 1.70 -18.70
C LYS A 154 8.88 1.18 -17.90
N SER A 155 9.12 0.45 -16.81
CA SER A 155 8.06 0.00 -15.91
C SER A 155 7.70 1.06 -14.87
N THR A 156 6.74 0.73 -14.02
CA THR A 156 6.44 1.54 -12.85
C THR A 156 7.55 1.38 -11.84
N TRP A 157 8.30 2.47 -11.63
CA TRP A 157 9.43 2.48 -10.71
C TRP A 157 8.98 2.70 -9.28
N GLN A 158 8.21 3.76 -9.04
CA GLN A 158 7.74 4.06 -7.69
C GLN A 158 6.33 4.62 -7.73
N ILE A 159 5.55 4.30 -6.71
CA ILE A 159 4.20 4.80 -6.56
C ILE A 159 4.12 5.47 -5.19
N PHE A 160 3.56 6.67 -5.15
CA PHE A 160 3.09 7.27 -3.91
C PHE A 160 1.58 7.44 -3.99
N TRP A 161 0.87 7.10 -2.91
CA TRP A 161 -0.58 7.25 -2.84
C TRP A 161 -0.95 8.25 -1.75
N GLN A 162 -1.37 9.43 -2.17
CA GLN A 162 -2.02 10.43 -1.33
C GLN A 162 -3.48 10.50 -1.75
N ALA A 163 -4.31 9.65 -1.15
CA ALA A 163 -5.67 9.45 -1.62
C ALA A 163 -6.44 10.78 -1.76
N PRO A 164 -7.20 10.95 -2.86
CA PRO A 164 -7.51 9.94 -3.87
C PRO A 164 -6.46 9.82 -5.00
N TYR A 165 -5.35 10.54 -4.95
CA TYR A 165 -4.40 10.62 -6.05
C TYR A 165 -3.18 9.71 -5.89
N LYS A 166 -2.76 9.08 -6.98
CA LYS A 166 -1.51 8.34 -7.09
C LYS A 166 -0.54 9.06 -8.00
N PHE A 167 0.71 9.13 -7.57
CA PHE A 167 1.83 9.64 -8.34
C PHE A 167 2.72 8.45 -8.70
N ILE A 168 2.86 8.20 -10.00
CA ILE A 168 3.46 6.97 -10.53
C ILE A 168 4.68 7.35 -11.34
N ALA A 169 5.86 7.18 -10.75
CA ALA A 169 7.12 7.42 -11.42
C ALA A 169 7.41 6.33 -12.47
N ASN A 170 7.87 6.77 -13.63
CA ASN A 170 8.45 5.96 -14.68
C ASN A 170 9.82 6.54 -15.01
N VAL A 171 10.87 5.73 -14.90
CA VAL A 171 12.25 6.20 -15.02
C VAL A 171 12.48 6.90 -16.36
N SER A 172 11.88 6.43 -17.46
CA SER A 172 12.13 6.94 -18.81
C SER A 172 11.33 8.17 -19.23
N LYS A 173 10.20 8.49 -18.58
CA LYS A 173 9.29 9.56 -19.06
C LYS A 173 8.84 10.57 -18.00
N GLY A 174 9.13 10.38 -16.73
CA GLY A 174 8.70 11.26 -15.64
C GLY A 174 7.69 10.61 -14.73
N PHE A 175 6.53 11.23 -14.48
CA PHE A 175 5.49 10.62 -13.64
C PHE A 175 4.09 10.92 -14.12
N ASP A 176 3.19 9.99 -13.83
CA ASP A 176 1.78 10.09 -14.13
C ASP A 176 0.99 10.36 -12.84
N LEU A 177 0.02 11.27 -12.91
CA LEU A 177 -0.98 11.51 -11.88
C LEU A 177 -2.25 10.74 -12.23
N VAL A 178 -2.66 9.84 -11.34
CA VAL A 178 -3.86 9.01 -11.51
C VAL A 178 -4.82 9.26 -10.37
N ASP A 179 -6.07 9.57 -10.70
CA ASP A 179 -7.19 9.62 -9.74
C ASP A 179 -7.71 8.19 -9.51
N VAL A 180 -7.74 7.77 -8.25
CA VAL A 180 -8.30 6.48 -7.80
C VAL A 180 -9.43 6.67 -6.79
N SER A 181 -10.20 7.76 -6.90
CA SER A 181 -11.47 7.94 -6.20
C SER A 181 -12.40 6.74 -6.39
N TYR A 182 -12.34 6.10 -7.57
CA TYR A 182 -13.01 4.84 -7.86
C TYR A 182 -11.98 3.73 -8.09
N ILE A 183 -11.82 2.84 -7.11
CA ILE A 183 -10.74 1.84 -7.08
C ILE A 183 -10.71 0.92 -8.32
N ASN A 184 -11.89 0.61 -8.86
CA ASN A 184 -12.06 -0.28 -10.03
C ASN A 184 -11.93 0.46 -11.37
N ASN A 185 -11.97 1.79 -11.35
CA ASN A 185 -11.84 2.64 -12.53
C ASN A 185 -10.87 3.81 -12.30
N PRO A 186 -9.56 3.54 -12.13
CA PRO A 186 -8.55 4.60 -12.08
C PRO A 186 -8.54 5.43 -13.36
N LEU A 187 -8.39 6.75 -13.23
CA LEU A 187 -8.34 7.69 -14.34
C LEU A 187 -7.00 8.42 -14.39
N LEU A 188 -6.32 8.37 -15.54
CA LEU A 188 -5.15 9.21 -15.77
C LEU A 188 -5.60 10.68 -15.85
N VAL A 189 -5.09 11.51 -14.94
CA VAL A 189 -5.38 12.94 -14.89
C VAL A 189 -4.35 13.70 -15.72
N LYS A 190 -3.06 13.41 -15.51
CA LYS A 190 -1.97 14.13 -16.17
C LYS A 190 -0.74 13.25 -16.32
N GLN A 191 -0.05 13.38 -17.44
CA GLN A 191 1.31 12.91 -17.60
C GLN A 191 2.26 14.11 -17.45
N ILE A 192 3.22 14.00 -16.55
CA ILE A 192 4.22 15.04 -16.30
C ILE A 192 5.56 14.52 -16.83
N ASN A 193 5.96 15.06 -17.97
CA ASN A 193 7.28 14.78 -18.53
C ASN A 193 8.34 15.54 -17.73
N THR A 194 9.38 14.83 -17.29
CA THR A 194 10.52 15.43 -16.60
C THR A 194 11.78 15.30 -17.45
N PRO A 195 12.67 16.30 -17.48
CA PRO A 195 13.90 16.25 -18.29
C PRO A 195 14.93 15.26 -17.73
N ARG A 196 14.66 14.64 -16.57
CA ARG A 196 15.49 13.62 -15.95
C ARG A 196 14.65 12.41 -15.56
N GLN A 197 15.35 11.33 -15.32
CA GLN A 197 14.82 10.12 -14.70
C GLN A 197 14.44 10.36 -13.24
N ILE A 198 13.28 9.86 -12.83
CA ILE A 198 12.80 9.95 -11.44
C ILE A 198 13.17 8.67 -10.70
N GLY A 199 13.85 8.82 -9.56
CA GLY A 199 14.07 7.74 -8.61
C GLY A 199 12.86 7.62 -7.69
N HIS A 200 12.91 8.29 -6.54
CA HIS A 200 11.83 8.27 -5.57
C HIS A 200 10.83 9.40 -5.81
N ILE A 201 9.56 9.13 -5.53
CA ILE A 201 8.46 10.08 -5.53
C ILE A 201 7.65 9.93 -4.24
N TYR A 202 7.38 11.03 -3.55
CA TYR A 202 6.51 11.05 -2.36
C TYR A 202 5.96 12.45 -2.10
N ALA A 203 4.80 12.55 -1.47
CA ALA A 203 4.21 13.82 -1.12
C ALA A 203 4.26 14.11 0.38
N VAL A 204 4.44 15.39 0.72
CA VAL A 204 4.38 15.95 2.07
C VAL A 204 3.44 17.15 2.04
N GLY A 205 2.23 16.98 2.56
CA GLY A 205 1.17 17.99 2.43
C GLY A 205 0.85 18.26 0.96
N ASN A 206 1.01 19.51 0.52
CA ASN A 206 0.77 19.93 -0.86
C ASN A 206 2.03 19.97 -1.72
N LEU A 207 3.10 19.31 -1.29
CA LEU A 207 4.38 19.28 -1.99
C LEU A 207 4.70 17.86 -2.43
N LEU A 208 4.91 17.65 -3.73
CA LEU A 208 5.39 16.39 -4.28
C LEU A 208 6.89 16.48 -4.48
N VAL A 209 7.64 15.66 -3.76
CA VAL A 209 9.10 15.59 -3.83
C VAL A 209 9.50 14.45 -4.74
N THR A 210 10.37 14.75 -5.71
CA THR A 210 10.97 13.76 -6.61
C THR A 210 12.48 13.81 -6.50
N SER A 211 13.14 12.65 -6.40
CA SER A 211 14.60 12.55 -6.51
C SER A 211 15.01 12.21 -7.95
N ALA A 212 16.27 12.44 -8.27
CA ALA A 212 16.87 11.85 -9.45
C ALA A 212 17.14 10.34 -9.26
N HIS A 213 17.09 9.61 -10.37
CA HIS A 213 17.68 8.27 -10.53
C HIS A 213 19.18 8.38 -10.90
N ASP A 214 19.90 7.26 -11.00
CA ASP A 214 21.36 7.02 -11.14
C ASP A 214 22.26 8.10 -11.75
N PHE A 215 21.76 8.91 -12.69
CA PHE A 215 22.56 9.90 -13.43
C PHE A 215 22.15 11.36 -13.22
N GLY A 216 21.12 11.63 -12.41
CA GLY A 216 20.68 12.99 -12.07
C GLY A 216 21.09 13.42 -10.67
N LYS A 217 20.94 14.72 -10.37
CA LYS A 217 21.27 15.32 -9.07
C LYS A 217 20.07 16.00 -8.43
N GLY A 218 19.99 15.93 -7.11
CA GLY A 218 19.07 16.70 -6.27
C GLY A 218 17.61 16.24 -6.30
N PHE A 219 16.75 17.14 -5.83
CA PHE A 219 15.30 16.94 -5.74
C PHE A 219 14.56 18.03 -6.52
N ILE A 220 13.40 17.71 -7.10
CA ILE A 220 12.42 18.71 -7.56
C ILE A 220 11.20 18.60 -6.68
N ILE A 221 10.68 19.76 -6.29
CA ILE A 221 9.42 19.90 -5.56
C ILE A 221 8.38 20.47 -6.52
N TYR A 222 7.24 19.81 -6.62
CA TYR A 222 6.06 20.30 -7.34
C TYR A 222 4.98 20.71 -6.35
N ASP A 223 4.30 21.81 -6.65
CA ASP A 223 3.07 22.19 -5.94
C ASP A 223 1.92 21.30 -6.45
N ILE A 224 1.27 20.61 -5.53
CA ILE A 224 0.12 19.73 -5.78
C ILE A 224 -1.11 20.17 -4.98
N ARG A 225 -1.24 21.45 -4.61
CA ARG A 225 -2.44 21.98 -3.92
C ARG A 225 -3.75 21.69 -4.67
N ASN A 226 -3.70 21.69 -6.00
CA ASN A 226 -4.81 21.30 -6.86
C ASN A 226 -4.30 20.29 -7.90
N PRO A 227 -4.21 18.98 -7.53
CA PRO A 227 -3.57 17.98 -8.39
C PRO A 227 -4.24 17.84 -9.76
N ALA A 228 -5.57 18.01 -9.82
CA ALA A 228 -6.35 17.93 -11.06
C ALA A 228 -6.53 19.27 -11.77
N GLY A 229 -6.08 20.38 -11.17
CA GLY A 229 -6.14 21.71 -11.77
C GLY A 229 -5.07 21.94 -12.84
N SER A 230 -5.35 22.88 -13.74
CA SER A 230 -4.40 23.41 -14.71
C SER A 230 -3.43 24.40 -14.07
#